data_AF-A0A1H6Q1Y1-F1
#
_entry.id   AF-A0A1H6Q1Y1-F1
#
_cell.length_a   1.000
_cell.length_b   1.000
_cell.length_c   1.000
_cell.angle_alpha   90.00
_cell.angle_beta   90.00
_cell.angle_gamma   90.00
#
_symmetry.space_group_name_H-M   'P 1'
#
loop_
_entity.id
_entity.type
_entity.pdbx_description
1 polymer ?
#
loop_
_entity_poly.entity_id
_entity_poly.type
_entity_poly.pdbx_seq_one_letter_code
_entity_poly.pdbx_strand_id
1 'polypeptide(L)'
;MLKPSTNASSLSAESHTCAFCPNPSNYSCPKCQSLYCSLACYKGEKHVFCSEKFYKTNVEEEHEFQNSSHMNPDKVADRKKVLEIVDRYGQEYDGWKYEVPKGVDTDKIRKELDSSPTEPKWTKEEEDELNELLDQVPEDELWKLLSPDDQQRFLQFAKMSGHGV
;
A
#
# COMPACT_ATOMS: atom_id res chain seq x y z
N MET A 1 17.42 19.38 28.93
CA MET A 1 17.41 18.31 29.96
C MET A 1 16.07 18.33 30.68
N LEU A 2 15.13 17.49 30.26
CA LEU A 2 13.81 17.40 30.90
C LEU A 2 13.73 16.01 31.55
N LYS A 3 13.55 16.01 32.87
CA LYS A 3 13.61 14.83 33.75
C LYS A 3 12.35 13.96 33.59
N PRO A 4 12.44 12.63 33.74
CA PRO A 4 11.29 11.74 33.80
C PRO A 4 10.53 11.96 35.12
N SER A 5 9.23 12.24 35.03
CA SER A 5 8.34 12.32 36.19
C SER A 5 7.91 10.90 36.55
N THR A 6 8.48 10.40 37.63
CA THR A 6 8.00 9.20 38.33
C THR A 6 6.75 9.57 39.11
N ASN A 7 5.58 9.13 38.64
CA ASN A 7 4.39 9.01 39.48
C ASN A 7 4.09 7.53 39.68
N ALA A 8 4.58 7.01 40.81
CA ALA A 8 4.09 5.78 41.40
C ALA A 8 2.67 6.07 41.92
N SER A 9 1.67 5.62 41.18
CA SER A 9 0.29 5.52 41.65
C SER A 9 -0.11 4.07 41.51
N SER A 10 -0.35 3.45 42.66
CA SER A 10 -0.71 2.06 42.84
C SER A 10 -1.83 1.63 41.88
N LEU A 11 -1.48 0.83 40.89
CA LEU A 11 -2.42 0.09 40.06
C LEU A 11 -2.26 -1.37 40.43
N SER A 12 -3.38 -1.97 40.83
CA SER A 12 -3.54 -3.42 40.96
C SER A 12 -2.82 -4.10 39.81
N ALA A 13 -2.12 -5.21 40.07
CA ALA A 13 -1.53 -6.05 39.03
C ALA A 13 -2.67 -6.68 38.21
N GLU A 14 -3.32 -5.88 37.37
CA GLU A 14 -4.18 -6.35 36.31
C GLU A 14 -3.25 -7.11 35.38
N SER A 15 -3.31 -8.43 35.45
CA SER A 15 -2.53 -9.30 34.60
C SER A 15 -2.92 -8.99 33.16
N HIS A 16 -2.13 -8.15 32.49
CA HIS A 16 -2.21 -7.83 31.08
C HIS A 16 -1.99 -9.14 30.30
N THR A 17 -3.07 -9.89 30.16
CA THR A 17 -3.12 -11.20 29.53
C THR A 17 -3.78 -11.03 28.18
N CYS A 18 -3.29 -11.78 27.20
CA CYS A 18 -3.88 -11.79 25.88
C CYS A 18 -5.34 -12.27 25.99
N ALA A 19 -6.27 -11.54 25.36
CA ALA A 19 -7.68 -11.93 25.34
C ALA A 19 -7.92 -13.25 24.59
N PHE A 20 -6.93 -13.74 23.85
CA PHE A 20 -7.07 -14.87 22.92
C PHE A 20 -6.28 -16.11 23.36
N CYS A 21 -5.31 -15.97 24.27
CA CYS A 21 -4.44 -17.05 24.76
C CYS A 21 -3.90 -16.75 26.16
N PRO A 22 -3.38 -17.74 26.92
CA PRO A 22 -2.94 -17.53 28.31
C PRO A 22 -1.61 -16.76 28.47
N ASN A 23 -1.04 -16.22 27.39
CA ASN A 23 0.21 -15.48 27.42
C ASN A 23 0.00 -14.02 27.85
N PRO A 24 1.03 -13.34 28.39
CA PRO A 24 0.96 -11.91 28.63
C PRO A 24 0.79 -11.14 27.32
N SER A 25 -0.02 -10.09 27.35
CA SER A 25 -0.24 -9.20 26.21
C SER A 25 0.89 -8.19 26.07
N ASN A 26 1.30 -7.93 24.84
CA ASN A 26 2.32 -6.93 24.51
C ASN A 26 1.73 -5.71 23.78
N TYR A 27 0.52 -5.86 23.23
CA TYR A 27 -0.10 -4.88 22.34
C TYR A 27 -1.60 -4.74 22.61
N SER A 28 -2.19 -3.63 22.15
CA SER A 28 -3.63 -3.37 22.20
C SER A 28 -4.14 -3.02 20.81
N CYS A 29 -5.32 -3.55 20.43
CA CYS A 29 -5.93 -3.24 19.15
C CYS A 29 -6.50 -1.81 19.14
N PRO A 30 -6.18 -0.95 18.15
CA PRO A 30 -6.68 0.42 18.12
C PRO A 30 -8.20 0.53 17.91
N LYS A 31 -8.84 -0.50 17.34
CA LYS A 31 -10.29 -0.48 17.05
C LYS A 31 -11.15 -0.94 18.22
N CYS A 32 -10.78 -2.04 18.86
CA CYS A 32 -11.58 -2.68 19.92
C CYS A 32 -10.89 -2.71 21.29
N GLN A 33 -9.69 -2.13 21.41
CA GLN A 33 -8.86 -2.08 22.62
C GLN A 33 -8.52 -3.44 23.23
N SER A 34 -8.74 -4.54 22.49
CA SER A 34 -8.42 -5.89 22.95
C SER A 34 -6.91 -6.10 23.03
N LEU A 35 -6.46 -6.66 24.16
CA LEU A 35 -5.06 -6.95 24.43
C LEU A 35 -4.62 -8.25 23.74
N TYR A 36 -3.48 -8.23 23.05
CA TYR A 36 -2.93 -9.39 22.35
C TYR A 36 -1.42 -9.52 22.53
N CYS A 37 -0.90 -10.75 22.44
CA CYS A 37 0.53 -11.02 22.65
C CYS A 37 1.37 -10.95 21.37
N SER A 38 0.80 -11.34 20.21
CA SER A 38 1.51 -11.46 18.94
C SER A 38 0.57 -11.35 17.74
N LEU A 39 1.14 -11.26 16.54
CA LEU A 39 0.38 -11.22 15.28
C LEU A 39 -0.49 -12.47 15.06
N ALA A 40 -0.10 -13.63 15.59
CA ALA A 40 -0.91 -14.85 15.51
C ALA A 40 -2.25 -14.68 16.26
N CYS A 41 -2.24 -13.98 17.40
CA CYS A 41 -3.47 -13.66 18.14
C CYS A 41 -4.23 -12.50 17.50
N TYR A 42 -3.54 -11.55 16.86
CA TYR A 42 -4.17 -10.44 16.15
C TYR A 42 -4.92 -10.89 14.88
N LYS A 43 -4.35 -11.83 14.12
CA LYS A 43 -4.94 -12.39 12.88
C LYS A 43 -5.71 -13.70 13.09
N GLY A 44 -5.73 -14.22 14.31
CA GLY A 44 -6.40 -15.48 14.62
C GLY A 44 -7.92 -15.37 14.53
N GLU A 45 -8.60 -16.50 14.39
CA GLU A 45 -10.06 -16.57 14.24
C GLU A 45 -10.84 -15.80 15.32
N LYS A 46 -10.28 -15.71 16.54
CA LYS A 46 -10.89 -14.98 17.65
C LYS A 46 -10.88 -13.45 17.50
N HIS A 47 -10.01 -12.90 16.63
CA HIS A 47 -9.90 -11.46 16.36
C HIS A 47 -10.02 -11.12 14.86
N VAL A 48 -10.31 -12.12 14.02
CA VAL A 48 -10.34 -12.00 12.56
C VAL A 48 -11.30 -10.91 12.09
N PHE A 49 -12.47 -10.78 12.73
CA PHE A 49 -13.46 -9.77 12.38
C PHE A 49 -12.90 -8.34 12.47
N CYS A 50 -12.08 -8.06 13.48
CA CYS A 50 -11.52 -6.74 13.67
C CYS A 50 -10.30 -6.51 12.75
N SER A 51 -9.45 -7.53 12.57
CA SER A 51 -8.31 -7.43 11.67
C SER A 51 -8.73 -7.34 10.20
N GLU A 52 -9.68 -8.15 9.76
CA GLU A 52 -10.15 -8.20 8.37
C GLU A 52 -10.92 -6.93 8.01
N LYS A 53 -11.81 -6.45 8.89
CA LYS A 53 -12.48 -5.16 8.69
C LYS A 53 -11.47 -4.01 8.61
N PHE A 54 -10.36 -4.08 9.35
CA PHE A 54 -9.29 -3.08 9.21
C PHE A 54 -8.58 -3.19 7.87
N TYR A 55 -8.14 -4.38 7.47
CA TYR A 55 -7.48 -4.56 6.18
C TYR A 55 -8.38 -4.13 5.02
N LYS A 56 -9.64 -4.58 5.01
CA LYS A 56 -10.60 -4.25 3.96
C LYS A 56 -10.84 -2.74 3.85
N THR A 57 -11.13 -2.06 4.97
CA THR A 57 -11.32 -0.60 4.95
C THR A 57 -10.08 0.13 4.45
N ASN A 58 -8.88 -0.26 4.86
CA ASN A 58 -7.66 0.40 4.39
C ASN A 58 -7.43 0.20 2.88
N VAL A 59 -7.70 -1.01 2.37
CA VAL A 59 -7.57 -1.31 0.93
C VAL A 59 -8.63 -0.55 0.13
N GLU A 60 -9.87 -0.49 0.62
CA GLU A 60 -10.94 0.30 0.01
C GLU A 60 -10.61 1.80 0.00
N GLU A 61 -10.14 2.34 1.12
CA GLU A 61 -9.70 3.74 1.23
C GLU A 61 -8.52 4.05 0.29
N GLU A 62 -7.56 3.13 0.15
CA GLU A 62 -6.45 3.29 -0.79
C GLU A 62 -6.92 3.20 -2.26
N HIS A 63 -7.85 2.29 -2.57
CA HIS A 63 -8.42 2.18 -3.90
C HIS A 63 -9.26 3.42 -4.28
N GLU A 64 -10.02 3.99 -3.34
CA GLU A 64 -10.70 5.28 -3.48
C GLU A 64 -9.71 6.45 -3.60
N PHE A 65 -8.57 6.37 -2.90
CA PHE A 65 -7.49 7.36 -2.98
C PHE A 65 -6.78 7.34 -4.35
N GLN A 66 -6.63 6.17 -4.98
CA GLN A 66 -6.03 6.02 -6.31
C GLN A 66 -7.03 6.33 -7.44
N ASN A 67 -8.30 5.93 -7.30
CA ASN A 67 -9.38 6.27 -8.24
C ASN A 67 -9.94 7.67 -7.95
N SER A 68 -9.12 8.68 -8.29
CA SER A 68 -9.37 10.12 -8.14
C SER A 68 -10.68 10.67 -8.76
N SER A 69 -11.48 9.84 -9.45
CA SER A 69 -12.74 10.22 -10.10
C SER A 69 -13.94 10.34 -9.14
N HIS A 70 -13.81 9.93 -7.87
CA HIS A 70 -14.90 9.94 -6.88
C HIS A 70 -14.55 10.61 -5.53
N MET A 71 -13.50 11.43 -5.49
CA MET A 71 -13.13 12.15 -4.26
C MET A 71 -13.95 13.43 -4.07
N ASN A 72 -14.36 13.68 -2.82
CA ASN A 72 -14.94 14.96 -2.40
C ASN A 72 -13.95 16.10 -2.71
N PRO A 73 -14.36 17.19 -3.41
CA PRO A 73 -13.47 18.27 -3.83
C PRO A 73 -12.64 18.90 -2.69
N ASP A 74 -13.15 18.89 -1.46
CA ASP A 74 -12.43 19.40 -0.29
C ASP A 74 -11.19 18.56 0.05
N LYS A 75 -11.30 17.22 -0.05
CA LYS A 75 -10.18 16.30 0.21
C LYS A 75 -9.12 16.37 -0.88
N VAL A 76 -9.53 16.63 -2.13
CA VAL A 76 -8.60 16.85 -3.25
C VAL A 76 -7.81 18.15 -3.07
N ALA A 77 -8.46 19.21 -2.59
CA ALA A 77 -7.83 20.49 -2.31
C ALA A 77 -6.78 20.36 -1.18
N ASP A 78 -7.11 19.65 -0.10
CA ASP A 78 -6.15 19.42 0.98
C ASP A 78 -4.97 18.55 0.55
N ARG A 79 -5.19 17.52 -0.29
CA ARG A 79 -4.10 16.74 -0.89
C ARG A 79 -3.19 17.61 -1.75
N LYS A 80 -3.76 18.49 -2.58
CA LYS A 80 -2.97 19.42 -3.41
C LYS A 80 -2.11 20.34 -2.55
N LYS A 81 -2.64 20.88 -1.45
CA LYS A 81 -1.85 21.69 -0.50
C LYS A 81 -0.73 20.88 0.14
N VAL A 82 -0.99 19.63 0.54
CA VAL A 82 0.05 18.76 1.12
C VAL A 82 1.14 18.46 0.10
N LEU A 83 0.78 18.14 -1.15
CA LEU A 83 1.76 17.90 -2.22
C LEU A 83 2.54 19.17 -2.57
N GLU A 84 1.91 20.33 -2.57
CA GLU A 84 2.57 21.63 -2.78
C GLU A 84 3.56 21.94 -1.65
N ILE A 85 3.19 21.65 -0.39
CA ILE A 85 4.09 21.77 0.75
C ILE A 85 5.29 20.84 0.58
N VAL A 86 5.05 19.57 0.21
CA VAL A 86 6.11 18.58 -0.03
C VAL A 86 7.03 19.00 -1.17
N ASP A 87 6.50 19.52 -2.28
CA ASP A 87 7.29 20.01 -3.42
C ASP A 87 8.12 21.24 -3.03
N ARG A 88 7.51 22.20 -2.33
CA ARG A 88 8.18 23.42 -1.86
C ARG A 88 9.36 23.11 -0.94
N TYR A 89 9.21 22.17 -0.01
CA TYR A 89 10.29 21.77 0.88
C TYR A 89 11.24 20.73 0.27
N GLY A 90 10.78 19.93 -0.69
CA GLY A 90 11.59 18.97 -1.43
C GLY A 90 12.66 19.64 -2.30
N GLN A 91 12.36 20.83 -2.86
CA GLN A 91 13.33 21.63 -3.60
C GLN A 91 14.40 22.28 -2.71
N GLU A 92 14.09 22.53 -1.43
CA GLU A 92 15.02 23.16 -0.47
C GLU A 92 15.94 22.12 0.21
N TYR A 93 15.63 20.82 0.08
CA TYR A 93 16.30 19.71 0.76
C TYR A 93 16.76 18.61 -0.22
N ASP A 94 17.66 18.96 -1.14
CA ASP A 94 18.43 17.99 -1.97
C ASP A 94 19.52 17.23 -1.14
N GLY A 95 19.34 17.16 0.18
CA GLY A 95 20.35 16.74 1.16
C GLY A 95 19.95 15.53 2.02
N TRP A 96 18.82 14.87 1.75
CA TRP A 96 18.47 13.63 2.45
C TRP A 96 19.32 12.47 1.94
N LYS A 97 20.55 12.35 2.47
CA LYS A 97 21.33 11.11 2.38
C LYS A 97 20.93 10.21 3.52
N TYR A 98 20.09 9.22 3.25
CA TYR A 98 19.92 8.10 4.17
C TYR A 98 21.25 7.34 4.27
N GLU A 99 21.97 7.53 5.36
CA GLU A 99 23.17 6.74 5.63
C GLU A 99 22.74 5.37 6.14
N VAL A 100 22.99 4.35 5.33
CA VAL A 100 22.76 2.96 5.71
C VAL A 100 23.57 2.66 6.99
N PRO A 101 22.92 2.20 8.09
CA PRO A 101 23.62 1.85 9.31
C PRO A 101 24.72 0.81 9.04
N LYS A 102 25.91 1.03 9.59
CA LYS A 102 27.06 0.12 9.40
C LYS A 102 26.70 -1.27 9.92
N GLY A 103 26.75 -2.27 9.03
CA GLY A 103 26.39 -3.66 9.32
C GLY A 103 25.13 -4.16 8.61
N VAL A 104 24.43 -3.30 7.87
CA VAL A 104 23.32 -3.70 6.99
C VAL A 104 23.86 -4.15 5.64
N ASP A 105 23.66 -5.43 5.32
CA ASP A 105 23.96 -5.98 3.98
C ASP A 105 22.83 -5.59 3.01
N THR A 106 23.07 -4.50 2.27
CA THR A 106 22.11 -3.96 1.31
C THR A 106 21.83 -4.92 0.15
N ASP A 107 22.80 -5.76 -0.23
CA ASP A 107 22.64 -6.74 -1.30
C ASP A 107 21.71 -7.88 -0.87
N LYS A 108 21.83 -8.32 0.40
CA LYS A 108 20.90 -9.26 1.00
C LYS A 108 19.47 -8.70 1.07
N ILE A 109 19.30 -7.46 1.53
CA ILE A 109 17.97 -6.82 1.58
C ILE A 109 17.37 -6.69 0.19
N ARG A 110 18.16 -6.26 -0.81
CA ARG A 110 17.69 -6.14 -2.20
C ARG A 110 17.20 -7.47 -2.74
N LYS A 111 17.93 -8.55 -2.48
CA LYS A 111 17.57 -9.90 -2.92
C LYS A 111 16.31 -10.43 -2.22
N GLU A 112 16.11 -10.09 -0.95
CA GLU A 112 14.88 -10.41 -0.21
C GLU A 112 13.68 -9.58 -0.68
N LEU A 113 13.88 -8.32 -1.08
CA LEU A 113 12.84 -7.44 -1.60
C LEU A 113 12.35 -7.88 -3.00
N ASP A 114 13.27 -8.34 -3.84
CA ASP A 114 12.99 -8.94 -5.16
C ASP A 114 12.39 -10.36 -5.06
N SER A 115 12.27 -10.89 -3.83
CA SER A 115 11.59 -12.16 -3.53
C SER A 115 10.14 -11.96 -3.01
N SER A 116 9.65 -10.72 -2.98
CA SER A 116 8.22 -10.43 -2.83
C SER A 116 7.48 -10.93 -4.07
N PRO A 117 6.24 -11.47 -3.98
CA PRO A 117 5.45 -11.88 -5.13
C PRO A 117 4.92 -10.63 -5.87
N THR A 118 5.84 -9.90 -6.46
CA THR A 118 5.62 -9.03 -7.61
C THR A 118 5.30 -9.93 -8.79
N GLU A 119 4.37 -9.49 -9.62
CA GLU A 119 3.70 -10.17 -10.73
C GLU A 119 4.49 -11.35 -11.34
N PRO A 120 3.83 -12.50 -11.63
CA PRO A 120 4.48 -13.64 -12.27
C PRO A 120 5.30 -13.13 -13.46
N LYS A 121 6.61 -13.27 -13.38
CA LYS A 121 7.48 -12.87 -14.47
C LYS A 121 7.29 -13.91 -15.56
N TRP A 122 6.54 -13.55 -16.60
CA TRP A 122 6.29 -14.39 -17.75
C TRP A 122 7.63 -14.87 -18.29
N THR A 123 7.75 -16.17 -18.56
CA THR A 123 8.92 -16.67 -19.27
C THR A 123 8.88 -16.16 -20.71
N LYS A 124 10.03 -16.17 -21.37
CA LYS A 124 10.11 -15.72 -22.76
C LYS A 124 9.21 -16.58 -23.66
N GLU A 125 9.13 -17.86 -23.35
CA GLU A 125 8.29 -18.82 -24.07
C GLU A 125 6.80 -18.49 -23.89
N GLU A 126 6.36 -18.13 -22.67
CA GLU A 126 4.96 -17.72 -22.40
C GLU A 126 4.61 -16.39 -23.09
N GLU A 127 5.55 -15.45 -23.16
CA GLU A 127 5.38 -14.18 -23.88
C GLU A 127 5.27 -14.40 -25.40
N ASP A 128 6.11 -15.27 -25.96
CA ASP A 128 6.08 -15.63 -27.37
C ASP A 128 4.76 -16.35 -27.74
N GLU A 129 4.27 -17.26 -26.89
CA GLU A 129 2.96 -17.92 -27.06
C GLU A 129 1.79 -16.92 -27.02
N LEU A 130 1.83 -15.95 -26.11
CA LEU A 130 0.79 -14.92 -26.04
C LEU A 130 0.80 -14.02 -27.28
N ASN A 131 1.98 -13.64 -27.78
CA ASN A 131 2.10 -12.83 -28.99
C ASN A 131 1.55 -13.57 -30.22
N GLU A 132 1.84 -14.87 -30.35
CA GLU A 132 1.30 -15.69 -31.44
C GLU A 132 -0.24 -15.79 -31.38
N LEU A 133 -0.82 -15.83 -30.18
CA LEU A 133 -2.27 -15.80 -29.99
C LEU A 133 -2.87 -14.43 -30.31
N LEU A 134 -2.23 -13.33 -29.90
CA LEU A 134 -2.69 -11.98 -30.18
C LEU A 134 -2.69 -11.67 -31.68
N ASP A 135 -1.71 -12.16 -32.43
CA ASP A 135 -1.62 -11.99 -33.89
C ASP A 135 -2.75 -12.72 -34.65
N GLN A 136 -3.37 -13.74 -34.03
CA GLN A 136 -4.48 -14.49 -34.63
C GLN A 136 -5.85 -13.84 -34.37
N VAL A 137 -5.95 -12.91 -33.42
CA VAL A 137 -7.21 -12.25 -33.07
C VAL A 137 -7.38 -10.98 -33.92
N PRO A 138 -8.53 -10.78 -34.59
CA PRO A 138 -8.75 -9.57 -35.36
C PRO A 138 -8.78 -8.32 -34.47
N GLU A 139 -8.25 -7.21 -34.97
CA GLU A 139 -8.11 -5.94 -34.25
C GLU A 139 -9.44 -5.42 -33.66
N ASP A 140 -10.56 -5.66 -34.35
CA ASP A 140 -11.90 -5.29 -33.91
C ASP A 140 -12.36 -6.03 -32.64
N GLU A 141 -11.85 -7.23 -32.42
CA GLU A 141 -12.14 -8.04 -31.24
C GLU A 141 -11.24 -7.64 -30.08
N LEU A 142 -9.95 -7.39 -30.35
CA LEU A 142 -9.02 -6.79 -29.39
C LEU A 142 -9.53 -5.43 -28.89
N TRP A 143 -10.12 -4.62 -29.77
CA TRP A 143 -10.71 -3.34 -29.41
C TRP A 143 -11.85 -3.48 -28.40
N LYS A 144 -12.68 -4.52 -28.53
CA LYS A 144 -13.83 -4.77 -27.63
C LYS A 144 -13.42 -5.31 -26.26
N LEU A 145 -12.22 -5.89 -26.15
CA LEU A 145 -11.68 -6.40 -24.88
C LEU A 145 -11.12 -5.27 -23.99
N LEU A 146 -10.78 -4.12 -24.57
CA LEU A 146 -10.34 -2.95 -23.83
C LEU A 146 -11.50 -2.31 -23.03
N SER A 147 -11.19 -1.80 -21.84
CA SER A 147 -12.14 -1.01 -21.06
C SER A 147 -12.56 0.25 -21.84
N PRO A 148 -13.80 0.76 -21.66
CA PRO A 148 -14.23 2.02 -22.26
C PRO A 148 -13.27 3.19 -21.98
N ASP A 149 -12.65 3.23 -20.80
CA ASP A 149 -11.65 4.25 -20.44
C ASP A 149 -10.37 4.13 -21.28
N ASP A 150 -9.91 2.91 -21.55
CA ASP A 150 -8.68 2.66 -22.32
C ASP A 150 -8.90 2.91 -23.82
N GLN A 151 -10.07 2.54 -24.35
CA GLN A 151 -10.48 2.89 -25.71
C GLN A 151 -10.47 4.42 -25.91
N GLN A 152 -10.97 5.18 -24.93
CA GLN A 152 -10.96 6.65 -24.98
C GLN A 152 -9.55 7.22 -24.94
N ARG A 153 -8.66 6.68 -24.09
CA ARG A 153 -7.24 7.09 -24.03
C ARG A 153 -6.54 6.86 -25.36
N PHE A 154 -6.77 5.70 -25.98
CA PHE A 154 -6.21 5.38 -27.29
C PHE A 154 -6.71 6.36 -28.38
N LEU A 155 -8.01 6.64 -28.40
CA LEU A 155 -8.59 7.63 -29.32
C LEU A 155 -8.08 9.06 -29.07
N GLN A 156 -7.87 9.45 -27.83
CA GLN A 156 -7.26 10.74 -27.47
C GLN A 156 -5.82 10.82 -27.99
N PHE A 157 -5.04 9.76 -27.77
CA PHE A 157 -3.67 9.67 -28.26
C PHE A 157 -3.59 9.74 -29.79
N ALA A 158 -4.46 9.01 -30.50
CA ALA A 158 -4.56 9.04 -31.96
C ALA A 158 -4.94 10.44 -32.50
N LYS A 159 -5.83 11.16 -31.80
CA LYS A 159 -6.20 12.55 -32.17
C LYS A 159 -5.06 13.54 -31.94
N MET A 160 -4.24 13.33 -30.91
CA MET A 160 -3.09 14.19 -30.61
C MET A 160 -1.93 13.97 -31.60
N SER A 161 -1.76 12.75 -32.10
CA SER A 161 -0.72 12.39 -33.08
C SER A 161 -1.11 12.65 -34.55
N GLY A 162 -2.40 12.92 -34.83
CA GLY A 162 -2.90 13.32 -36.14
C GLY A 162 -2.81 14.83 -36.46
N HIS A 163 -2.22 15.66 -35.60
CA HIS A 163 -2.01 17.11 -35.83
C HIS A 163 -0.59 17.39 -36.31
N GLY A 164 -0.14 16.67 -37.35
CA GLY A 164 1.23 16.74 -37.82
C GLY A 164 1.46 16.06 -39.17
N VAL A 165 0.62 16.34 -40.16
CA VAL A 165 0.97 16.28 -41.59
C VAL A 165 0.29 17.43 -42.32
#